data_AF-A0A351API4-F1
#
_entry.id   AF-A0A351API4-F1
#
_cell.length_a   1.000
_cell.length_b   1.000
_cell.length_c   1.000
_cell.angle_alpha   90.00
_cell.angle_beta   90.00
_cell.angle_gamma   90.00
#
_symmetry.space_group_name_H-M   'P 1'
#
loop_
_entity.id
_entity.type
_entity.pdbx_description
1 polymer ?
#
loop_
_entity_poly.entity_id
_entity_poly.type
_entity_poly.pdbx_seq_one_letter_code
_entity_poly.pdbx_strand_id
1 'polypeptide(L)'
;MKKLLLILAAALAATPLLAEKNNKMEPWQDPNVFEENRLPMAATFVTDQQKTLTLNGVWKFKWNETIEGRTKGFEAVDYNDADWGTIPVPGNVGA
;
A
#
# COMPACT_ATOMS: atom_id res chain seq x y z
N MET A 1 -1.08 51.34 21.24
CA MET A 1 -0.08 50.55 20.47
C MET A 1 0.21 49.18 21.10
N LYS A 2 0.53 49.08 22.40
CA LYS A 2 0.80 47.80 23.08
C LYS A 2 -0.39 46.82 23.10
N LYS A 3 -1.62 47.33 23.23
CA LYS A 3 -2.86 46.51 23.19
C LYS A 3 -3.17 45.93 21.80
N LEU A 4 -2.82 46.64 20.72
CA LEU A 4 -2.95 46.13 19.35
C LEU A 4 -1.89 45.05 19.04
N LEU A 5 -0.67 45.22 19.54
CA LEU A 5 0.40 44.23 19.41
C LEU A 5 0.09 42.90 20.12
N LEU A 6 -0.62 42.94 21.25
CA LEU A 6 -1.04 41.74 21.99
C LEU A 6 -2.15 40.96 21.28
N ILE A 7 -3.07 41.63 20.58
CA ILE A 7 -4.15 40.98 19.82
C ILE A 7 -3.60 40.29 18.56
N LEU A 8 -2.60 40.89 17.90
CA LEU A 8 -1.95 40.30 16.72
C LEU A 8 -1.08 39.08 17.09
N ALA A 9 -0.43 39.09 18.26
CA ALA A 9 0.32 37.94 18.77
C ALA A 9 -0.59 36.77 19.17
N ALA A 10 -1.80 37.04 19.67
CA ALA A 10 -2.78 36.00 19.98
C ALA A 10 -3.39 35.36 18.71
N ALA A 11 -3.56 36.13 17.64
CA ALA A 11 -4.06 35.62 16.36
C ALA A 11 -3.05 34.72 15.63
N LEU A 12 -1.75 34.97 15.79
CA LEU A 12 -0.69 34.13 15.19
C LEU A 12 -0.47 32.79 15.92
N ALA A 13 -0.86 32.70 17.19
CA ALA A 13 -0.73 31.49 18.00
C ALA A 13 -1.88 30.47 17.83
N ALA A 14 -2.97 30.85 17.14
CA ALA A 14 -4.15 30.01 16.96
C ALA A 14 -4.10 29.10 15.72
N THR A 15 -3.03 29.16 14.91
CA THR A 15 -2.96 28.42 13.64
C THR A 15 -2.72 26.90 13.73
N PRO A 16 -2.22 26.26 14.81
CA PRO A 16 -2.05 24.80 14.79
C PRO A 16 -3.33 24.01 15.13
N LEU A 17 -4.46 24.65 15.48
CA LEU A 17 -5.71 23.93 15.80
C LEU A 17 -6.51 23.46 14.58
N LEU A 18 -6.18 23.92 13.37
CA LEU A 18 -6.84 23.52 12.12
C LEU A 18 -5.98 22.57 11.27
N ALA A 19 -4.89 22.03 11.83
CA ALA A 19 -4.21 20.92 11.21
C ALA A 19 -5.09 19.67 11.39
N GLU A 20 -5.89 19.33 10.38
CA GLU A 20 -6.48 18.00 10.29
C GLU A 20 -5.32 17.00 10.38
N LYS A 21 -5.22 16.30 11.51
CA LYS A 21 -4.42 15.07 11.55
C LYS A 21 -5.02 14.18 10.47
N ASN A 22 -4.26 13.93 9.41
CA ASN A 22 -4.57 12.92 8.42
C ASN A 22 -4.59 11.55 9.13
N ASN A 23 -5.71 11.22 9.78
CA ASN A 23 -5.96 9.94 10.43
C ASN A 23 -6.32 8.86 9.40
N LYS A 24 -5.96 9.04 8.12
CA LYS A 24 -6.16 8.00 7.12
C LYS A 24 -5.17 6.88 7.41
N MET A 25 -5.69 5.79 7.93
CA MET A 25 -4.97 4.54 8.11
C MET A 25 -4.67 3.96 6.72
N GLU A 26 -3.51 3.32 6.57
CA GLU A 26 -3.25 2.51 5.37
C GLU A 26 -4.25 1.34 5.32
N PRO A 27 -4.65 0.84 4.13
CA PRO A 27 -5.66 -0.21 4.02
C PRO A 27 -5.36 -1.48 4.84
N TRP A 28 -4.08 -1.84 4.99
CA TRP A 28 -3.67 -3.00 5.81
C TRP A 28 -3.71 -2.75 7.33
N GLN A 29 -3.99 -1.52 7.77
CA GLN A 29 -4.18 -1.16 9.17
C GLN A 29 -5.66 -0.93 9.52
N ASP A 30 -6.49 -0.56 8.54
CA ASP A 30 -7.91 -0.25 8.77
C ASP A 30 -8.75 -1.54 8.90
N PRO A 31 -9.32 -1.83 10.09
CA PRO A 31 -10.11 -3.04 10.32
C PRO A 31 -11.45 -3.05 9.57
N ASN A 32 -11.84 -1.94 8.93
CA ASN A 32 -13.06 -1.88 8.11
C ASN A 32 -12.79 -2.17 6.63
N VAL A 33 -11.51 -2.26 6.23
CA VAL A 33 -11.11 -2.56 4.85
C VAL A 33 -10.73 -4.04 4.75
N PHE A 34 -11.61 -4.84 4.17
CA PHE A 34 -11.38 -6.28 3.93
C PHE A 34 -11.13 -6.60 2.47
N GLU A 35 -11.62 -5.76 1.56
CA GLU A 35 -11.49 -5.93 0.12
C GLU A 35 -11.61 -4.58 -0.60
N GLU A 36 -10.93 -4.48 -1.74
CA GLU A 36 -11.08 -3.36 -2.66
C GLU A 36 -11.22 -3.95 -4.08
N ASN A 37 -12.26 -3.56 -4.82
CA ASN A 37 -12.48 -3.94 -6.22
C ASN A 37 -12.50 -5.46 -6.48
N ARG A 38 -12.82 -6.27 -5.47
CA ARG A 38 -12.99 -7.73 -5.63
C ARG A 38 -14.33 -8.02 -6.30
N LEU A 39 -14.35 -9.03 -7.18
CA LEU A 39 -15.62 -9.55 -7.69
C LEU A 39 -16.44 -10.16 -6.55
N PRO A 40 -17.78 -10.12 -6.61
CA PRO A 40 -18.65 -10.74 -5.62
C PRO A 40 -18.31 -12.22 -5.42
N MET A 41 -18.47 -12.71 -4.19
CA MET A 41 -18.28 -14.11 -3.87
C MET A 41 -19.16 -15.01 -4.74
N ALA A 42 -18.54 -15.99 -5.38
CA ALA A 42 -19.20 -16.98 -6.23
C ALA A 42 -18.59 -18.37 -6.02
N ALA A 43 -19.30 -19.43 -6.40
CA ALA A 43 -18.77 -20.77 -6.40
C ALA A 43 -17.72 -20.96 -7.50
N THR A 44 -16.70 -21.76 -7.22
CA THR A 44 -15.65 -22.11 -8.19
C THR A 44 -16.17 -23.17 -9.15
N PHE A 45 -16.11 -22.90 -10.46
CA PHE A 45 -16.41 -23.86 -11.51
C PHE A 45 -15.23 -23.97 -12.47
N VAL A 46 -14.97 -25.19 -12.95
CA VAL A 46 -14.02 -25.45 -14.03
C VAL A 46 -14.81 -26.15 -15.13
N THR A 47 -14.78 -25.61 -16.35
CA THR A 47 -15.48 -26.19 -17.50
C THR A 47 -14.49 -26.41 -18.65
N ASP A 48 -14.79 -27.36 -19.53
CA ASP A 48 -13.95 -27.64 -20.71
C ASP A 48 -13.89 -26.47 -21.71
N GLN A 49 -14.82 -25.51 -21.60
CA GLN A 49 -14.87 -24.30 -22.42
C GLN A 49 -14.01 -23.15 -21.85
N GLN A 50 -13.58 -23.26 -20.59
CA GLN A 50 -12.83 -22.23 -19.91
C GLN A 50 -11.40 -22.16 -20.46
N LYS A 51 -11.01 -20.99 -20.98
CA LYS A 51 -9.63 -20.72 -21.37
C LYS A 51 -8.84 -20.28 -20.15
N THR A 52 -8.05 -21.19 -19.59
CA THR A 52 -7.23 -20.93 -18.40
C THR A 52 -5.75 -20.99 -18.75
N LEU A 53 -4.99 -20.03 -18.22
CA LEU A 53 -3.53 -20.05 -18.23
C LEU A 53 -3.03 -20.04 -16.79
N THR A 54 -2.16 -21.00 -16.45
CA THR A 54 -1.48 -20.99 -15.15
C THR A 54 -0.38 -19.93 -15.15
N LEU A 55 -0.27 -19.21 -14.03
CA LEU A 55 0.85 -18.29 -13.76
C LEU A 55 1.81 -18.86 -12.70
N ASN A 56 1.66 -20.15 -12.36
CA ASN A 56 2.62 -20.84 -11.51
C ASN A 56 3.98 -20.89 -12.22
N GLY A 57 5.05 -20.67 -11.49
CA GLY A 57 6.39 -20.62 -12.06
C GLY A 57 7.39 -19.92 -11.15
N VAL A 58 8.52 -19.53 -11.72
CA VAL A 58 9.56 -18.79 -11.01
C VAL A 58 9.34 -17.29 -11.23
N TRP A 59 9.18 -16.54 -10.14
CA TRP A 59 8.91 -15.11 -10.16
C TRP A 59 10.10 -14.33 -9.62
N LYS A 60 10.33 -13.12 -10.14
CA LYS A 60 11.24 -12.15 -9.54
C LYS A 60 10.71 -11.74 -8.17
N PHE A 61 11.58 -11.75 -7.17
CA PHE A 61 11.18 -11.55 -5.78
C PHE A 61 12.25 -10.80 -4.97
N LYS A 62 11.81 -9.81 -4.19
CA LYS A 62 12.64 -9.06 -3.25
C LYS A 62 11.92 -8.89 -1.92
N TRP A 63 12.45 -9.53 -0.89
CA TRP A 63 11.96 -9.37 0.48
C TRP A 63 12.56 -8.10 1.11
N ASN A 64 11.75 -7.40 1.90
CA ASN A 64 12.19 -6.25 2.69
C ASN A 64 11.68 -6.45 4.13
N GLU A 65 12.51 -6.13 5.11
CA GLU A 65 12.21 -6.35 6.53
C GLU A 65 11.08 -5.47 7.05
N THR A 66 10.96 -4.26 6.51
CA THR A 66 9.96 -3.26 6.93
C THR A 66 9.22 -2.69 5.73
N ILE A 67 8.02 -2.15 6.00
CA ILE A 67 7.21 -1.47 4.98
C ILE A 67 7.94 -0.22 4.47
N GLU A 68 8.64 0.48 5.36
CA GLU A 68 9.39 1.69 5.04
C GLU A 68 10.61 1.40 4.17
N GLY A 69 11.23 0.23 4.35
CA GLY A 69 12.38 -0.25 3.57
C GLY A 69 12.02 -0.83 2.20
N ARG A 70 10.73 -0.98 1.87
CA ARG A 70 10.32 -1.55 0.59
C ARG A 70 10.80 -0.70 -0.59
N THR A 71 11.17 -1.38 -1.67
CA THR A 71 11.45 -0.73 -2.95
C THR A 71 10.18 -0.02 -3.44
N LYS A 72 10.23 1.31 -3.63
CA LYS A 72 9.08 2.09 -4.11
C LYS A 72 9.14 2.22 -5.63
N GLY A 73 7.98 2.23 -6.30
CA GLY A 73 7.90 2.38 -7.75
C GLY A 73 8.22 1.10 -8.53
N PHE A 74 8.30 -0.06 -7.86
CA PHE A 74 8.58 -1.35 -8.50
C PHE A 74 7.44 -1.83 -9.40
N GLU A 75 6.26 -1.24 -9.27
CA GLU A 75 5.08 -1.50 -10.07
C GLU A 75 5.16 -0.89 -11.49
N ALA A 76 6.13 -0.01 -11.74
CA ALA A 76 6.33 0.58 -13.07
C ALA A 76 6.75 -0.51 -14.08
N VAL A 77 6.16 -0.47 -15.28
CA VAL A 77 6.38 -1.47 -16.34
C VAL A 77 7.85 -1.55 -16.77
N ASP A 78 8.56 -0.43 -16.66
CA ASP A 78 9.97 -0.27 -17.03
C ASP A 78 10.92 -0.26 -15.81
N TYR A 79 10.43 -0.65 -14.62
CA TYR A 79 11.28 -0.80 -13.45
C TYR A 79 12.36 -1.86 -13.69
N ASN A 80 13.61 -1.53 -13.35
CA ASN A 80 14.73 -2.46 -13.47
C ASN A 80 14.83 -3.37 -12.23
N ASP A 81 14.44 -4.63 -12.37
CA ASP A 81 14.47 -5.66 -11.33
C ASP A 81 15.64 -6.67 -11.48
N ALA A 82 16.68 -6.29 -12.23
CA ALA A 82 17.80 -7.19 -12.53
C ALA A 82 18.52 -7.68 -11.26
N ASP A 83 18.55 -6.88 -10.19
CA ASP A 83 19.16 -7.22 -8.90
C ASP A 83 18.29 -8.13 -8.01
N TRP A 84 17.07 -8.46 -8.43
CA TRP A 84 16.15 -9.28 -7.63
C TRP A 84 16.47 -10.77 -7.76
N GLY A 85 16.27 -11.47 -6.64
CA GLY A 85 16.26 -12.93 -6.59
C GLY A 85 14.98 -13.51 -7.20
N THR A 86 14.74 -14.78 -6.95
CA THR A 86 13.57 -15.50 -7.47
C THR A 86 12.93 -16.42 -6.45
N ILE A 87 11.63 -16.69 -6.58
CA ILE A 87 10.88 -17.64 -5.77
C ILE A 87 9.95 -18.50 -6.64
N PRO A 88 9.76 -19.80 -6.34
CA PRO A 88 8.66 -20.57 -6.94
C PRO A 88 7.31 -20.09 -6.40
N VAL A 89 6.32 -19.96 -7.28
CA VAL A 89 4.93 -19.62 -6.95
C VAL A 89 4.00 -20.74 -7.45
N PRO A 90 3.18 -21.35 -6.58
CA PRO A 90 3.11 -21.14 -5.13
C PRO A 90 4.37 -21.67 -4.42
N GLY A 91 4.74 -21.03 -3.32
CA GLY A 91 5.89 -21.38 -2.51
C GLY A 91 5.99 -20.49 -1.27
N ASN A 92 6.69 -20.98 -0.24
CA ASN A 92 6.91 -20.21 0.98
C ASN A 92 8.24 -19.47 0.87
N VAL A 93 8.26 -18.23 1.34
CA VAL A 93 9.51 -17.51 1.58
C VAL A 93 10.19 -18.22 2.76
N GLY A 94 11.35 -18.82 2.54
CA GLY A 94 12.13 -19.43 3.62
C GLY A 94 12.48 -18.39 4.69
N ALA A 95 12.40 -18.80 5.96
CA ALA A 95 12.93 -18.01 7.09
C ALA A 95 14.47 -18.03 7.09
#